data_AF-A0ABD6AQX3-F1
#
_entry.id   AF-A0ABD6AQX3-F1
#
_cell.length_a   1.000
_cell.length_b   1.000
_cell.length_c   1.000
_cell.angle_alpha   90.00
_cell.angle_beta   90.00
_cell.angle_gamma   90.00
#
_symmetry.space_group_name_H-M   'P 1'
#
loop_
_entity.id
_entity.type
_entity.pdbx_description
1 polymer ?
#
loop_
_entity_poly.entity_id
_entity_poly.type
_entity_poly.pdbx_seq_one_letter_code
_entity_poly.pdbx_strand_id
1 'polypeptide(L)'
;MSDPTDAHTGDADRSATETPRTATVRVAFDDAETSEQVAAALAPDNTPEMETRVEGSTVETTITRETTGGLRTTADDYVSNLQVAQQLTDTTQP
;
A
#
# COMPACT_ATOMS: atom_id res chain seq x y z
N MET A 1 17.41 -9.64 -49.36
CA MET A 1 17.52 -10.59 -48.23
C MET A 1 17.35 -9.75 -46.99
N SER A 2 16.21 -9.88 -46.31
CA SER A 2 15.89 -9.10 -45.12
C SER A 2 16.57 -9.73 -43.91
N ASP A 3 17.30 -8.90 -43.16
CA ASP A 3 17.90 -9.21 -41.87
C ASP A 3 16.77 -9.45 -40.84
N PRO A 4 16.69 -10.60 -40.16
CA PRO A 4 15.66 -10.82 -39.17
C PRO A 4 16.04 -10.11 -37.87
N THR A 5 15.27 -9.06 -37.55
CA THR A 5 15.26 -8.36 -36.27
C THR A 5 15.32 -9.33 -35.10
N ASP A 6 16.35 -9.09 -34.28
CA ASP A 6 16.56 -9.53 -32.90
C ASP A 6 15.26 -9.90 -32.18
N ALA A 7 15.09 -11.20 -31.95
CA ALA A 7 14.02 -11.72 -31.12
C ALA A 7 14.30 -11.34 -29.67
N HIS A 8 13.70 -10.25 -29.19
CA HIS A 8 13.62 -9.90 -27.77
C HIS A 8 12.65 -10.83 -27.04
N THR A 9 12.94 -12.14 -27.07
CA THR A 9 12.22 -13.19 -26.35
C THR A 9 13.03 -13.55 -25.12
N GLY A 10 12.76 -12.91 -23.99
CA GLY A 10 13.45 -13.26 -22.75
C GLY A 10 13.25 -12.29 -21.60
N ASP A 11 12.00 -12.11 -21.14
CA ASP A 11 11.77 -11.52 -19.80
C ASP A 11 10.54 -12.06 -19.06
N ALA A 12 9.69 -12.89 -19.69
CA ALA A 12 8.47 -13.42 -19.06
C ALA A 12 8.72 -14.44 -17.93
N ASP A 13 9.97 -14.84 -17.67
CA ASP A 13 10.33 -15.92 -16.75
C ASP A 13 11.15 -15.45 -15.51
N ARG A 14 11.46 -14.15 -15.39
CA ARG A 14 12.26 -13.65 -14.26
C ARG A 14 11.44 -13.32 -13.00
N SER A 15 10.12 -13.14 -13.12
CA SER A 15 9.28 -12.70 -11.99
C SER A 15 8.96 -13.80 -10.97
N ALA A 16 9.13 -15.09 -11.29
CA ALA A 16 8.66 -16.18 -10.42
C ALA A 16 9.62 -16.58 -9.27
N THR A 17 10.83 -15.97 -9.18
CA THR A 17 11.87 -16.39 -8.21
C THR A 17 12.24 -15.30 -7.19
N GLU A 18 11.70 -14.09 -7.30
CA GLU A 18 12.11 -13.03 -6.38
C GLU A 18 11.28 -13.02 -5.08
N THR A 19 11.94 -13.02 -3.92
CA THR A 19 11.28 -12.96 -2.60
C THR A 19 10.49 -11.66 -2.45
N PRO A 20 9.18 -11.68 -2.16
CA PRO A 20 8.37 -10.46 -2.08
C PRO A 20 8.94 -9.46 -1.06
N ARG A 21 8.69 -8.18 -1.31
CA ARG A 21 9.14 -7.05 -0.50
C ARG A 21 7.96 -6.57 0.31
N THR A 22 8.18 -6.37 1.60
CA THR A 22 7.14 -5.98 2.55
C THR A 22 7.53 -4.71 3.28
N ALA A 23 6.56 -3.81 3.48
CA ALA A 23 6.67 -2.67 4.38
C ALA A 23 5.48 -2.68 5.34
N THR A 24 5.70 -2.19 6.56
CA THR A 24 4.63 -1.98 7.52
C THR A 24 4.62 -0.52 7.97
N VAL A 25 3.48 0.14 7.79
CA VAL A 25 3.23 1.50 8.28
C VAL A 25 2.38 1.39 9.54
N ARG A 26 2.79 2.09 10.60
CA ARG A 26 2.07 2.17 11.87
C ARG A 26 1.86 3.62 12.24
N VAL A 27 0.62 4.02 12.48
CA VAL A 27 0.28 5.37 12.92
C VAL A 27 -0.60 5.28 14.16
N ALA A 28 -0.17 5.98 15.20
CA ALA A 28 -0.91 6.11 16.45
C ALA A 28 -1.77 7.38 16.40
N PHE A 29 -2.97 7.26 16.93
CA PHE A 29 -3.97 8.32 17.10
C PHE A 29 -4.20 8.57 18.58
N ASP A 30 -4.82 9.71 18.89
CA ASP A 30 -5.12 10.12 20.26
C ASP A 30 -6.09 9.16 20.95
N ASP A 31 -7.00 8.57 20.20
CA ASP A 31 -8.02 7.66 20.70
C ASP A 31 -8.37 6.55 19.68
N ALA A 32 -9.07 5.52 20.18
CA ALA A 32 -9.45 4.35 19.39
C ALA A 32 -10.50 4.67 18.32
N GLU A 33 -11.44 5.58 18.62
CA GLU A 33 -12.52 5.95 17.70
C GLU A 33 -11.93 6.62 16.44
N THR A 34 -11.00 7.56 16.61
CA THR A 34 -10.29 8.21 15.51
C THR A 34 -9.58 7.17 14.64
N SER A 35 -8.90 6.19 15.24
CA SER A 35 -8.20 5.14 14.48
C SER A 35 -9.15 4.23 13.68
N GLU A 36 -10.33 3.91 14.24
CA GLU A 36 -11.37 3.14 13.55
C GLU A 36 -11.97 3.92 12.37
N GLN A 37 -12.24 5.21 12.56
CA GLN A 37 -12.76 6.08 11.50
C GLN A 37 -11.76 6.22 10.34
N VAL A 38 -10.47 6.45 10.64
CA VAL A 38 -9.42 6.52 9.63
C VAL A 38 -9.28 5.19 8.88
N ALA A 39 -9.30 4.05 9.59
CA ALA A 39 -9.24 2.73 8.95
C ALA A 39 -10.45 2.47 8.03
N ALA A 40 -11.64 2.89 8.43
CA ALA A 40 -12.85 2.80 7.61
C ALA A 40 -12.75 3.68 6.35
N ALA A 41 -12.16 4.87 6.46
CA ALA A 41 -11.92 5.77 5.33
C ALA A 41 -10.86 5.23 4.34
N LEU A 42 -9.88 4.46 4.82
CA LEU A 42 -8.86 3.81 3.99
C LEU A 42 -9.36 2.54 3.29
N ALA A 43 -10.35 1.85 3.86
CA ALA A 43 -10.84 0.56 3.36
C ALA A 43 -11.18 0.50 1.86
N PRO A 44 -11.77 1.54 1.23
CA PRO A 44 -12.09 1.51 -0.20
C PRO A 44 -10.87 1.43 -1.13
N ASP A 45 -9.73 1.96 -0.73
CA ASP A 45 -8.50 2.00 -1.54
C ASP A 45 -7.55 0.83 -1.25
N ASN A 46 -7.84 0.03 -0.21
CA ASN A 46 -7.05 -1.15 0.10
C ASN A 46 -7.18 -2.19 -1.02
N THR A 47 -6.03 -2.65 -1.51
CA THR A 47 -5.94 -3.74 -2.49
C THR A 47 -5.61 -5.07 -1.80
N PRO A 48 -5.67 -6.22 -2.49
CA PRO A 48 -5.22 -7.51 -1.93
C PRO A 48 -3.74 -7.54 -1.49
N GLU A 49 -2.94 -6.57 -1.93
CA GLU A 49 -1.53 -6.42 -1.55
C GLU A 49 -1.38 -5.64 -0.24
N MET A 50 -2.48 -5.13 0.32
CA MET A 50 -2.57 -4.36 1.55
C MET A 50 -3.39 -5.11 2.59
N GLU A 51 -2.84 -5.21 3.79
CA GLU A 51 -3.55 -5.71 4.96
C GLU A 51 -3.57 -4.61 6.01
N THR A 52 -4.76 -4.05 6.28
CA THR A 52 -4.96 -2.99 7.26
C THR A 52 -5.71 -3.52 8.48
N ARG A 53 -5.19 -3.23 9.67
CA ARG A 53 -5.74 -3.67 10.96
C ARG A 53 -5.64 -2.54 11.99
N VAL A 54 -6.60 -2.50 12.91
CA VAL A 54 -6.63 -1.53 14.02
C VAL A 54 -6.30 -2.25 15.32
N GLU A 55 -5.35 -1.69 16.08
CA GLU A 55 -4.95 -2.13 17.41
C GLU A 55 -5.11 -0.98 18.40
N GLY A 56 -6.24 -0.91 19.11
CA GLY A 56 -6.52 0.19 20.03
C GLY A 56 -6.61 1.52 19.29
N SER A 57 -5.69 2.45 19.54
CA SER A 57 -5.58 3.72 18.81
C SER A 57 -4.54 3.70 17.69
N THR A 58 -4.11 2.52 17.22
CA THR A 58 -3.10 2.40 16.16
C THR A 58 -3.68 1.74 14.92
N VAL A 59 -3.47 2.37 13.76
CA VAL A 59 -3.69 1.72 12.45
C VAL A 59 -2.36 1.15 11.98
N GLU A 60 -2.35 -0.15 11.68
CA GLU A 60 -1.23 -0.82 11.04
C GLU A 60 -1.65 -1.29 9.65
N THR A 61 -0.86 -0.91 8.63
CA THR A 61 -1.01 -1.45 7.27
C THR A 61 0.27 -2.11 6.82
N THR A 62 0.16 -3.38 6.41
CA THR A 62 1.24 -4.13 5.78
C THR A 62 1.01 -4.16 4.27
N ILE A 63 2.05 -3.79 3.51
CA ILE A 63 2.04 -3.73 2.05
C ILE A 63 3.05 -4.74 1.54
N THR A 64 2.63 -5.65 0.65
CA THR A 64 3.50 -6.67 0.06
C THR A 64 3.50 -6.56 -1.46
N ARG A 65 4.67 -6.41 -2.07
CA ARG A 65 4.85 -6.27 -3.53
C ARG A 65 6.02 -7.11 -4.04
N GLU A 66 5.96 -7.49 -5.31
CA GLU A 66 7.02 -8.30 -5.92
C GLU A 66 8.33 -7.54 -6.10
N THR A 67 8.28 -6.22 -6.30
CA THR A 67 9.46 -5.41 -6.58
C THR A 67 9.60 -4.27 -5.57
N THR A 68 10.84 -3.84 -5.30
CA THR A 68 11.10 -2.66 -4.45
C THR A 68 10.47 -1.39 -5.04
N GLY A 69 10.48 -1.26 -6.37
CA GLY A 69 9.85 -0.12 -7.05
C GLY A 69 8.34 -0.11 -6.85
N GLY A 70 7.68 -1.26 -7.03
CA GLY A 70 6.25 -1.41 -6.76
C GLY A 70 5.91 -1.16 -5.29
N LEU A 71 6.73 -1.66 -4.36
CA LEU A 71 6.54 -1.39 -2.93
C LEU A 71 6.61 0.11 -2.62
N ARG A 72 7.63 0.81 -3.14
CA ARG A 72 7.79 2.25 -2.91
C ARG A 72 6.56 3.02 -3.39
N THR A 73 6.16 2.84 -4.65
CA THR A 73 5.01 3.53 -5.23
C THR A 73 3.75 3.30 -4.39
N THR A 74 3.51 2.05 -4.00
CA THR A 74 2.31 1.70 -3.21
C THR A 74 2.34 2.28 -1.81
N ALA A 75 3.50 2.32 -1.17
CA ALA A 75 3.66 2.94 0.13
C ALA A 75 3.45 4.45 0.05
N ASP A 76 3.98 5.11 -0.99
CA ASP A 76 3.79 6.55 -1.22
C ASP A 76 2.30 6.88 -1.43
N ASP A 77 1.61 6.10 -2.28
CA ASP A 77 0.17 6.25 -2.52
C ASP A 77 -0.64 6.02 -1.24
N TYR A 78 -0.32 4.98 -0.47
CA TYR A 78 -0.96 4.68 0.81
C TYR A 78 -0.80 5.84 1.81
N VAL A 79 0.41 6.39 1.96
CA VAL A 79 0.65 7.51 2.89
C VAL A 79 -0.14 8.76 2.47
N SER A 80 -0.26 9.02 1.16
CA SER A 80 -1.10 10.11 0.66
C SER A 80 -2.57 9.88 1.02
N ASN A 81 -3.12 8.69 0.77
CA ASN A 81 -4.50 8.35 1.13
C ASN A 81 -4.74 8.45 2.64
N LEU A 82 -3.79 8.00 3.46
CA LEU A 82 -3.82 8.09 4.92
C LEU A 82 -3.82 9.53 5.42
N GLN A 83 -3.08 10.44 4.78
CA GLN A 83 -3.11 11.86 5.12
C GLN A 83 -4.47 12.49 4.79
N VAL A 84 -5.08 12.11 3.67
CA VAL A 84 -6.42 12.58 3.30
C VAL A 84 -7.48 12.05 4.27
N ALA A 85 -7.43 10.75 4.61
CA ALA A 85 -8.34 10.14 5.57
C ALA A 85 -8.29 10.86 6.93
N GLN A 86 -7.08 11.12 7.45
CA GLN A 86 -6.88 11.86 8.70
C GLN A 86 -7.49 13.27 8.65
N GLN A 87 -7.21 14.04 7.61
CA GLN A 87 -7.75 15.40 7.47
C GLN A 87 -9.29 15.43 7.45
N LEU A 88 -9.92 14.44 6.80
CA LEU A 88 -11.37 14.35 6.73
C LEU A 88 -11.99 13.93 8.07
N THR A 89 -11.34 13.03 8.80
CA THR A 89 -11.76 12.64 10.15
C THR A 89 -11.68 13.82 11.12
N ASP A 90 -10.57 14.57 11.12
CA ASP A 90 -10.42 15.76 11.98
C ASP A 90 -11.46 16.85 11.69
N THR A 91 -11.80 17.04 10.40
CA THR A 91 -12.77 18.07 9.98
C THR A 91 -14.23 17.66 10.25
N THR A 92 -14.50 16.37 10.48
CA THR A 92 -15.86 15.83 10.65
C THR A 92 -16.18 15.51 12.13
N GLN A 93 -15.23 15.74 13.05
CA GLN A 93 -15.52 15.63 14.48
C GLN A 93 -16.55 16.71 14.91
N PRO A 94 -17.60 16.32 15.65
CA PRO A 94 -18.72 17.21 16.03
C PRO A 94 -18.35 18.34 16.99
#